data_AF-A0A373VM16-F1
#
_entry.id   AF-A0A373VM16-F1
#
_cell.length_a   1.000
_cell.length_b   1.000
_cell.length_c   1.000
_cell.angle_alpha   90.00
_cell.angle_beta   90.00
_cell.angle_gamma   90.00
#
_symmetry.space_group_name_H-M   'P 1'
#
loop_
_entity.id
_entity.type
_entity.pdbx_description
1 polymer ?
#
loop_
_entity_poly.entity_id
_entity_poly.type
_entity_poly.pdbx_seq_one_letter_code
_entity_poly.pdbx_strand_id
1 'polypeptide(L)' 'MYSKCQKCGKKLTDPESIKRGYGPECWNSLTAHYYRNPVDWENYRVPGQMNIEDFLDMGGGDNGDKKDMP' A
#
# COMPACT_ATOMS: atom_id res chain seq x y z
N MET A 1 26.22 3.06 11.62
CA MET A 1 26.48 2.69 10.21
C MET A 1 26.94 1.25 10.17
N TYR A 2 26.40 0.44 9.26
CA TYR A 2 26.73 -0.98 9.17
C TYR A 2 28.02 -1.18 8.38
N SER A 3 29.00 -1.87 8.96
CA SER A 3 30.29 -2.14 8.31
C SER A 3 30.28 -3.40 7.44
N LYS A 4 29.26 -4.25 7.61
CA LYS A 4 29.10 -5.55 6.96
C LYS A 4 27.64 -5.83 6.67
N CYS A 5 27.39 -6.58 5.60
CA CYS A 5 26.07 -7.01 5.20
C CYS A 5 25.47 -7.92 6.28
N GLN A 6 24.26 -7.62 6.75
CA GLN A 6 23.62 -8.44 7.76
C GLN A 6 23.16 -9.81 7.22
N LYS A 7 22.97 -9.95 5.90
CA LYS A 7 22.54 -11.21 5.26
C LYS A 7 23.69 -12.16 4.95
N CYS A 8 24.77 -11.65 4.35
CA CYS A 8 25.89 -12.48 3.88
C CYS A 8 27.23 -12.21 4.57
N GLY A 9 27.31 -11.24 5.48
CA GLY A 9 28.54 -10.89 6.19
C GLY A 9 29.61 -10.17 5.35
N LYS A 10 29.43 -10.00 4.03
CA LYS A 10 30.36 -9.26 3.16
C LYS A 10 30.56 -7.83 3.66
N LYS A 11 31.80 -7.32 3.57
CA LYS A 11 32.11 -5.92 3.94
C LYS A 11 31.36 -4.96 3.01
N LEU A 12 30.72 -3.95 3.58
CA LEU A 12 30.00 -2.94 2.81
C LEU A 12 30.97 -1.80 2.50
N THR A 13 31.21 -1.57 1.21
CA THR A 13 32.07 -0.48 0.71
C THR A 13 31.25 0.73 0.28
N ASP A 14 30.05 0.49 -0.24
CA ASP A 14 29.18 1.54 -0.74
C ASP A 14 28.46 2.28 0.39
N PRO A 15 28.41 3.62 0.37
CA PRO A 15 27.78 4.42 1.42
C PRO A 15 26.28 4.13 1.56
N GLU A 16 25.59 3.85 0.45
CA GLU A 16 24.18 3.47 0.45
C GLU A 16 23.97 2.11 1.13
N SER A 17 24.85 1.15 0.82
CA SER A 17 24.83 -0.16 1.44
C SER A 17 25.14 -0.09 2.93
N ILE A 18 26.10 0.75 3.34
CA ILE A 18 26.45 1.02 4.75
C ILE A 18 25.28 1.67 5.52
N LYS A 19 24.53 2.56 4.88
CA LYS A 19 23.30 3.14 5.46
C LYS A 19 22.22 2.07 5.66
N ARG A 20 22.00 1.20 4.68
CA ARG A 20 20.95 0.17 4.72
C ARG A 20 21.32 -1.10 5.49
N GLY A 21 22.62 -1.39 5.66
CA GLY A 21 23.10 -2.63 6.29
C GLY A 21 23.13 -3.85 5.38
N TYR A 22 22.82 -3.68 4.10
CA TYR A 22 22.81 -4.75 3.10
C TYR A 22 23.53 -4.29 1.84
N GLY A 23 24.34 -5.18 1.28
CA GLY A 23 24.94 -4.96 -0.04
C GLY A 23 23.88 -5.00 -1.14
N PRO A 24 24.20 -4.50 -2.34
CA PRO A 24 23.23 -4.37 -3.43
C PRO A 24 22.58 -5.71 -3.80
N GLU A 25 23.34 -6.80 -3.80
CA GLU A 25 22.82 -8.15 -4.10
C GLU A 25 21.79 -8.62 -3.05
N CYS A 26 22.13 -8.44 -1.77
CA CYS A 26 21.27 -8.86 -0.66
C CYS A 26 20.04 -7.98 -0.55
N TRP A 27 20.20 -6.68 -0.80
CA TRP A 27 19.12 -5.71 -0.83
C TRP A 27 18.13 -6.02 -1.94
N ASN A 28 18.60 -6.24 -3.17
CA ASN A 28 17.75 -6.57 -4.31
C ASN A 28 16.93 -7.85 -4.06
N SER A 29 17.60 -8.88 -3.52
CA SER A 29 16.93 -10.11 -3.10
C SER A 29 15.85 -9.86 -2.03
N LEU A 30 16.09 -9.01 -1.03
CA LEU A 30 15.09 -8.66 -0.02
C LEU A 30 13.91 -7.88 -0.64
N THR A 31 14.18 -6.82 -1.40
CA THR A 31 13.13 -6.00 -2.02
C THR A 31 12.28 -6.81 -2.99
N ALA A 32 12.87 -7.76 -3.71
CA ALA A 32 12.12 -8.66 -4.60
C ALA A 32 11.12 -9.54 -3.84
N HIS A 33 11.35 -9.86 -2.57
CA HIS A 33 10.38 -10.58 -1.73
C HIS A 33 9.33 -9.64 -1.11
N TYR A 34 9.72 -8.44 -0.68
CA TYR A 34 8.80 -7.49 -0.05
C TYR A 34 7.85 -6.79 -1.03
N TYR A 35 8.31 -6.48 -2.24
CA TYR A 35 7.48 -5.85 -3.28
C TYR A 35 6.73 -6.84 -4.16
N ARG A 36 6.88 -8.16 -3.93
CA ARG A 36 6.10 -9.18 -4.64
C ARG A 36 4.71 -9.39 -4.08
N ASN A 37 4.36 -8.70 -3.00
CA ASN A 37 2.96 -8.57 -2.63
C ASN A 37 2.42 -7.38 -3.42
N PRO A 38 1.85 -7.56 -4.63
CA PRO A 38 1.00 -6.53 -5.18
C PRO A 38 -0.01 -6.25 -4.08
N VAL A 39 -0.18 -4.98 -3.75
CA VAL A 39 -1.30 -4.64 -2.90
C VAL A 39 -2.53 -5.11 -3.67
N ASP A 40 -3.34 -5.94 -3.02
CA ASP A 40 -4.43 -6.63 -3.68
C ASP A 40 -5.53 -5.62 -3.98
N TRP A 41 -5.43 -4.98 -5.15
CA TRP A 41 -6.37 -3.95 -5.58
C TRP A 41 -7.78 -4.47 -5.77
N GLU A 42 -7.96 -5.77 -5.98
CA GLU A 42 -9.29 -6.39 -5.99
C GLU A 42 -9.91 -6.44 -4.58
N ASN A 43 -9.11 -6.70 -3.54
CA ASN A 43 -9.59 -6.77 -2.15
C ASN A 43 -9.34 -5.49 -1.33
N TYR A 44 -8.84 -4.41 -1.94
CA TYR A 44 -8.55 -3.16 -1.24
C TYR A 44 -9.83 -2.40 -0.89
N ARG A 45 -10.37 -2.66 0.31
CA ARG A 45 -11.50 -1.93 0.87
C ARG A 45 -11.04 -0.58 1.41
N VAL A 46 -11.43 0.50 0.73
CA VAL A 46 -11.16 1.87 1.18
C VAL A 46 -12.04 2.20 2.40
N PRO A 47 -11.47 2.55 3.56
CA PRO A 47 -12.27 2.91 4.73
C PRO A 47 -13.12 4.16 4.43
N GLY A 48 -14.43 4.05 4.66
CA GLY A 48 -15.40 5.12 4.40
C GLY A 48 -16.07 5.08 3.02
N GLN A 49 -15.72 4.12 2.14
CA GLN A 49 -16.50 3.90 0.91
C GLN A 49 -17.58 2.84 1.12
N MET A 50 -18.82 3.21 0.79
CA MET A 50 -19.97 2.30 0.72
C MET A 50 -19.94 1.52 -0.59
N ASN A 51 -20.43 0.27 -0.56
CA ASN A 51 -20.55 -0.56 -1.76
C ASN A 51 -21.69 -0.02 -2.64
N ILE A 52 -21.55 -0.11 -3.97
CA ILE A 52 -22.60 0.26 -4.94
C ILE A 52 -23.92 -0.48 -4.68
N GLU A 53 -23.85 -1.72 -4.16
CA GLU A 53 -25.00 -2.54 -3.79
C GLU A 53 -25.80 -1.91 -2.63
N ASP A 54 -25.10 -1.31 -1.66
CA ASP A 54 -25.68 -0.59 -0.51
C ASP A 54 -26.37 0.71 -0.95
N PHE A 55 -25.92 1.33 -2.04
CA PHE A 55 -26.57 2.48 -2.64
C PHE A 55 -27.90 2.13 -3.34
N LEU A 56 -27.96 0.97 -3.99
CA LEU A 56 -29.17 0.52 -4.69
C LEU A 56 -30.27 0.04 -3.73
N ASP A 57 -29.88 -0.52 -2.58
CA ASP A 57 -30.81 -0.95 -1.52
C ASP A 57 -31.44 0.25 -0.77
N MET A 58 -30.73 1.39 -0.69
CA MET A 58 -31.21 2.67 -0.14
C MET A 58 -32.24 3.42 -0.99
N GLY A 59 -33.06 2.70 -1.77
CA GLY A 59 -34.35 3.18 -2.28
C GLY A 59 -34.32 4.52 -3.02
N GLY A 60 -33.92 4.50 -4.30
CA GLY A 60 -34.24 5.60 -5.20
C GLY A 60 -35.76 5.75 -5.36
N GLY A 61 -36.36 6.67 -4.61
CA GLY A 61 -37.77 6.97 -4.72
C GLY A 61 -38.25 8.03 -3.72
N ASP A 62 -38.04 9.30 -4.04
CA ASP A 62 -39.06 10.29 -3.72
C ASP A 62 -39.16 11.32 -4.85
N ASN A 63 -40.40 11.50 -5.30
CA ASN A 63 -40.81 12.30 -6.44
C ASN A 63 -40.82 13.76 -6.02
N GLY A 64 -40.50 14.66 -6.94
CA GLY A 64 -40.43 16.09 -6.66
C GLY A 64 -41.72 16.65 -6.06
N ASP A 65 -41.61 17.31 -4.91
CA ASP A 65 -42.60 18.26 -4.43
C ASP A 65 -41.89 19.50 -3.83
N LYS A 66 -42.12 20.62 -4.51
CA LYS A 66 -41.80 21.98 -4.06
C LYS A 66 -42.44 22.23 -2.69
N LYS A 67 -41.66 22.64 -1.69
CA LYS A 67 -42.17 23.55 -0.64
C LYS A 67 -41.11 24.56 -0.23
N ASP A 68 -41.53 25.81 -0.37
CA ASP A 68 -40.90 27.07 -0.06
C ASP A 68 -40.23 27.10 1.32
N MET A 69 -39.02 27.65 1.39
CA MET A 69 -38.38 28.03 2.66
C MET A 69 -38.53 29.54 2.87
N PRO A 70 -39.02 30.00 4.05
CA PRO A 70 -39.06 31.41 4.43
C PRO A 70 -37.68 31.98 4.78
#